data_AF-A0A838RRC7-F1
#
_entry.id   AF-A0A838RRC7-F1
#
_cell.length_a   1.000
_cell.length_b   1.000
_cell.length_c   1.000
_cell.angle_alpha   90.00
_cell.angle_beta   90.00
_cell.angle_gamma   90.00
#
_symmetry.space_group_name_H-M   'P 1'
#
loop_
_entity.id
_entity.type
_entity.pdbx_description
1 polymer ?
#
loop_
_entity_poly.entity_id
_entity_poly.type
_entity_poly.pdbx_seq_one_letter_code
_entity_poly.pdbx_strand_id
1 'polypeptide(L)'
;MNDSFEILKQKSAHVGLNPEERQSLKSFLNDYIDSHPILESEIEHSPISPFSKFFSKIKYAGAFAGVAVLLASSVAYAAEGSLPGDMLYPVKVGFNEKIQGVFAFTAKSKATHEINLVNRRLIEAESLQDESRLSAGMKATVLDGFSRHMKAVGTHVETMSKKEAFTDVQETTQSLEASLQSHSRILPVLSLTTSSASLPTTTDD
;
A
#
# COMPACT_ATOMS: atom_id res chain seq x y z
N MET A 1 -17.74 -50.84 43.05
CA MET A 1 -16.97 -49.61 43.40
C MET A 1 -17.88 -48.51 43.97
N ASN A 2 -18.85 -48.85 44.84
CA ASN A 2 -19.76 -47.86 45.45
C ASN A 2 -19.73 -47.86 47.00
N ASP A 3 -18.98 -48.77 47.64
CA ASP A 3 -19.07 -48.97 49.10
C ASP A 3 -18.26 -47.94 49.91
N SER A 4 -17.19 -47.38 49.33
CA SER A 4 -16.34 -46.40 50.03
C SER A 4 -17.06 -45.06 50.28
N PHE A 5 -17.99 -44.68 49.40
CA PHE A 5 -18.72 -43.42 49.50
C PHE A 5 -19.81 -43.48 50.58
N GLU A 6 -20.50 -44.62 50.72
CA GLU A 6 -21.53 -44.82 51.75
C GLU A 6 -20.91 -44.88 53.16
N ILE A 7 -19.73 -45.47 53.31
CA ILE A 7 -18.99 -45.49 54.59
C ILE A 7 -18.59 -44.06 55.01
N LEU A 8 -18.16 -43.23 54.06
CA LEU A 8 -17.82 -41.82 54.33
C LEU A 8 -19.04 -40.99 54.71
N LYS A 9 -20.18 -41.20 54.03
CA LYS A 9 -21.44 -40.51 54.32
C LYS A 9 -22.02 -40.89 55.69
N GLN A 10 -21.91 -42.16 56.08
CA GLN A 10 -22.34 -42.63 57.40
C GLN A 10 -21.46 -42.06 58.53
N LYS A 11 -20.14 -41.97 58.31
CA LYS A 11 -19.22 -41.37 59.29
C LYS A 11 -19.36 -39.86 59.42
N SER A 12 -19.63 -39.14 58.32
CA SER A 12 -19.79 -37.68 58.36
C SER A 12 -21.12 -37.23 58.98
N ALA A 13 -22.15 -38.09 59.01
CA ALA A 13 -23.42 -37.81 59.68
C ALA A 13 -23.28 -37.63 61.21
N HIS A 14 -22.23 -38.18 61.82
CA HIS A 14 -21.91 -38.01 63.24
C HIS A 14 -20.80 -36.97 63.52
N VAL A 15 -20.29 -36.30 62.48
CA VAL A 15 -19.30 -35.21 62.57
C VAL A 15 -19.99 -33.89 62.22
N GLY A 16 -21.19 -33.70 62.78
CA GLY A 16 -21.90 -32.42 62.72
C GLY A 16 -21.45 -31.56 63.88
N LEU A 17 -20.81 -30.43 63.61
CA LEU A 17 -20.46 -29.44 64.64
C LEU A 17 -21.73 -29.05 65.41
N ASN A 18 -21.73 -29.25 66.73
CA ASN A 18 -22.77 -28.71 67.61
C ASN A 18 -22.83 -27.18 67.41
N PRO A 19 -24.01 -26.54 67.44
CA PRO A 19 -24.15 -25.08 67.50
C PRO A 19 -23.08 -24.36 68.33
N GLU A 20 -22.72 -24.88 69.50
CA GLU A 20 -21.68 -24.30 70.36
C GLU A 20 -20.28 -24.39 69.77
N GLU A 21 -19.87 -25.57 69.29
CA GLU A 21 -18.57 -25.77 68.64
C GLU A 21 -18.44 -24.91 67.37
N ARG A 22 -19.54 -24.76 66.63
CA ARG A 22 -19.60 -23.89 65.45
C ARG A 22 -19.44 -22.41 65.83
N GLN A 23 -20.02 -22.00 66.96
CA GLN A 23 -19.88 -20.64 67.47
C GLN A 23 -18.42 -20.37 67.87
N SER A 24 -17.79 -21.31 68.60
CA SER A 24 -16.38 -21.21 69.00
C SER A 24 -15.42 -21.25 67.81
N LEU A 25 -15.69 -22.08 66.81
CA LEU A 25 -14.92 -22.10 65.57
C LEU A 25 -15.03 -20.77 64.81
N LYS A 26 -16.24 -20.19 64.74
CA LYS A 26 -16.43 -18.89 64.10
C LYS A 26 -15.71 -17.77 64.83
N SER A 27 -15.75 -17.75 66.16
CA SER A 27 -15.00 -16.73 66.92
C SER A 27 -13.51 -16.89 66.71
N PHE A 28 -12.99 -18.11 66.77
CA PHE A 28 -11.59 -18.39 66.50
C PHE A 28 -11.18 -17.99 65.07
N LEU A 29 -12.04 -18.26 64.08
CA LEU A 29 -11.76 -17.87 62.69
C LEU A 29 -11.72 -16.35 62.52
N ASN A 30 -12.66 -15.64 63.16
CA ASN A 30 -12.67 -14.17 63.14
C ASN A 30 -11.43 -13.60 63.82
N ASP A 31 -11.09 -14.08 65.01
CA ASP A 31 -9.87 -13.65 65.71
C ASP A 31 -8.61 -13.97 64.88
N TYR A 32 -8.58 -15.12 64.19
CA TYR A 32 -7.48 -15.49 63.32
C TYR A 32 -7.38 -14.57 62.09
N ILE A 33 -8.49 -14.23 61.44
CA ILE A 33 -8.55 -13.31 60.30
C ILE A 33 -8.16 -11.89 60.73
N ASP A 34 -8.62 -11.43 61.89
CA ASP A 34 -8.31 -10.10 62.42
C ASP A 34 -6.84 -9.98 62.85
N SER A 35 -6.25 -11.07 63.38
CA SER A 35 -4.84 -11.11 63.77
C SER A 35 -3.88 -11.44 62.62
N HIS A 36 -4.39 -11.99 61.52
CA HIS A 36 -3.64 -12.28 60.30
C HIS A 36 -4.34 -11.62 59.11
N PRO A 37 -4.40 -10.27 59.07
CA PRO A 37 -4.86 -9.58 57.88
C PRO A 37 -3.98 -10.07 56.74
N ILE A 38 -4.61 -10.64 55.71
CA ILE A 38 -3.92 -10.93 54.47
C ILE A 38 -3.45 -9.56 54.01
N LEU A 39 -2.15 -9.26 54.20
CA LEU A 39 -1.51 -8.18 53.47
C LEU A 39 -1.89 -8.49 52.04
N GLU A 40 -2.73 -7.63 51.45
CA GLU A 40 -3.03 -7.69 50.03
C GLU A 40 -1.68 -7.94 49.38
N SER A 41 -1.45 -9.17 48.92
CA SER A 41 -0.39 -9.37 47.97
C SER A 41 -0.86 -8.45 46.87
N GLU A 42 -0.12 -7.36 46.65
CA GLU A 42 -0.10 -6.67 45.38
C GLU A 42 0.22 -7.75 44.36
N ILE A 43 -0.81 -8.50 43.95
CA ILE A 43 -0.83 -9.09 42.63
C ILE A 43 -0.93 -7.84 41.80
N GLU A 44 0.26 -7.32 41.48
CA GLU A 44 0.49 -6.28 40.53
C GLU A 44 -0.07 -6.86 39.22
N HIS A 45 -1.38 -6.74 39.06
CA HIS A 45 -2.06 -6.97 37.81
C HIS A 45 -1.57 -5.84 36.92
N SER A 46 -0.36 -6.02 36.37
CA SER A 46 0.14 -5.17 35.32
C SER A 46 -0.98 -5.10 34.30
N PRO A 47 -1.60 -3.93 34.10
CA PRO A 47 -2.70 -3.83 33.18
C PRO A 47 -2.08 -4.18 31.84
N ILE A 48 -2.37 -5.39 31.34
CA ILE A 48 -1.85 -5.82 30.05
C ILE A 48 -2.48 -4.85 29.07
N SER A 49 -1.71 -3.82 28.74
CA SER A 49 -2.15 -2.72 27.91
C SER A 49 -2.67 -3.31 26.60
N PRO A 50 -3.84 -2.87 26.10
CA PRO A 50 -4.32 -3.32 24.79
C PRO A 50 -3.25 -3.14 23.70
N PHE A 51 -2.36 -2.15 23.85
CA PHE A 51 -1.18 -1.94 23.01
C PHE A 51 -0.13 -3.07 23.11
N SER A 52 0.10 -3.67 24.29
CA SER A 52 1.02 -4.80 24.48
C SER A 52 0.53 -6.08 23.79
N LYS A 53 -0.78 -6.36 23.85
CA LYS A 53 -1.40 -7.46 23.09
C LYS A 53 -1.39 -7.19 21.58
N PHE A 54 -1.52 -5.94 21.16
CA PHE A 54 -1.43 -5.53 19.75
C PHE A 54 -0.02 -5.74 19.19
N PHE A 55 1.02 -5.24 19.87
CA PHE A 55 2.41 -5.44 19.44
C PHE A 55 2.87 -6.90 19.51
N SER A 56 2.33 -7.68 20.45
CA SER A 56 2.64 -9.11 20.54
C SER A 56 2.13 -9.93 19.36
N LYS A 57 1.11 -9.47 18.64
CA LYS A 57 0.61 -10.07 17.38
C LYS A 57 1.36 -9.56 16.14
N ILE A 58 2.04 -8.41 16.24
CA ILE A 58 2.78 -7.75 15.15
C ILE A 58 4.24 -8.22 15.07
N LYS A 59 4.70 -9.03 16.02
CA LYS A 59 6.10 -9.54 16.11
C LYS A 59 6.63 -10.09 14.77
N TYR A 60 5.78 -10.76 14.00
CA TYR A 60 6.13 -11.29 12.67
C TYR A 60 5.55 -10.47 11.51
N ALA A 61 4.65 -9.53 11.78
CA ALA A 61 4.06 -8.69 10.73
C ALA A 61 5.10 -7.75 10.10
N GLY A 62 6.06 -7.25 10.89
CA GLY A 62 7.19 -6.47 10.35
C GLY A 62 8.10 -7.32 9.45
N ALA A 63 8.44 -8.54 9.87
CA ALA A 63 9.25 -9.45 9.08
C ALA A 63 8.52 -9.91 7.80
N PHE A 64 7.24 -10.24 7.90
CA PHE A 64 6.39 -10.57 6.76
C PHE A 64 6.24 -9.41 5.79
N ALA A 65 6.00 -8.18 6.30
CA ALA A 65 5.96 -6.99 5.48
C ALA A 65 7.31 -6.75 4.79
N GLY A 66 8.43 -6.95 5.48
CA GLY A 66 9.77 -6.85 4.91
C GLY A 66 9.97 -7.84 3.75
N VAL A 67 9.63 -9.11 3.94
CA VAL A 67 9.68 -10.12 2.86
C VAL A 67 8.74 -9.75 1.71
N ALA A 68 7.51 -9.31 2.01
CA ALA A 68 6.55 -8.88 1.00
C ALA A 68 7.07 -7.68 0.19
N VAL A 69 7.72 -6.71 0.82
CA VAL A 69 8.35 -5.57 0.13
C VAL A 69 9.51 -6.03 -0.75
N LEU A 70 10.35 -6.96 -0.28
CA LEU A 70 11.46 -7.49 -1.07
C LEU A 70 10.99 -8.29 -2.30
N LEU A 71 9.91 -9.06 -2.16
CA LEU A 71 9.32 -9.78 -3.29
C LEU A 71 8.63 -8.83 -4.27
N ALA A 72 7.85 -7.87 -3.75
CA ALA A 72 7.17 -6.88 -4.57
C ALA A 72 8.15 -5.95 -5.32
N SER A 73 9.29 -5.61 -4.71
CA SER A 73 10.29 -4.75 -5.33
C SER A 73 10.96 -5.41 -6.55
N SER A 74 11.15 -6.74 -6.54
CA SER A 74 11.69 -7.46 -7.69
C SER A 74 10.78 -7.38 -8.92
N VAL A 75 9.46 -7.53 -8.74
CA VAL A 75 8.46 -7.42 -9.80
C VAL A 75 8.35 -5.98 -10.27
N ALA A 76 8.34 -5.02 -9.35
CA ALA A 76 8.34 -3.60 -9.67
C ALA A 76 9.58 -3.20 -10.48
N TYR A 77 10.76 -3.70 -10.12
CA TYR A 77 12.00 -3.43 -10.84
C TYR A 77 11.97 -3.99 -12.28
N ALA A 78 11.52 -5.24 -12.44
CA ALA A 78 11.37 -5.84 -13.77
C ALA A 78 10.32 -5.10 -14.62
N ALA A 79 9.24 -4.62 -14.01
CA ALA A 79 8.22 -3.84 -14.68
C ALA A 79 8.76 -2.49 -15.22
N GLU A 80 9.79 -1.91 -14.61
CA GLU A 80 10.34 -0.62 -15.06
C GLU A 80 10.89 -0.67 -16.50
N GLY A 81 11.50 -1.81 -16.87
CA GLY A 81 12.02 -2.03 -18.22
C GLY A 81 10.97 -2.51 -19.23
N SER A 82 9.72 -2.74 -18.81
CA SER A 82 8.69 -3.27 -19.70
C SER A 82 8.17 -2.22 -20.70
N LEU A 83 7.88 -2.68 -21.90
CA LEU A 83 7.31 -1.92 -23.01
C LEU A 83 5.81 -2.22 -23.19
N PRO A 84 5.05 -1.34 -23.86
CA PRO A 84 3.67 -1.65 -24.23
C PRO A 84 3.53 -3.02 -24.89
N GLY A 85 2.65 -3.86 -24.36
CA GLY A 85 2.44 -5.24 -24.79
C GLY A 85 3.22 -6.29 -24.00
N ASP A 86 4.18 -5.90 -23.16
CA ASP A 86 4.83 -6.80 -22.21
C ASP A 86 3.92 -7.11 -21.02
N MET A 87 4.09 -8.30 -20.44
CA MET A 87 3.24 -8.81 -19.36
C MET A 87 3.22 -7.90 -18.12
N LEU A 88 4.35 -7.25 -17.79
CA LEU A 88 4.49 -6.40 -16.60
C LEU A 88 4.23 -4.91 -16.86
N TYR A 89 3.91 -4.51 -18.09
CA TYR A 89 3.61 -3.12 -18.41
C TYR A 89 2.42 -2.53 -17.63
N PRO A 90 1.34 -3.29 -17.35
CA PRO A 90 0.28 -2.81 -16.47
C PRO A 90 0.76 -2.50 -15.05
N VAL A 91 1.80 -3.17 -14.55
CA VAL A 91 2.39 -2.90 -13.23
C VAL A 91 3.20 -1.60 -13.28
N LYS A 92 3.96 -1.37 -14.36
CA LYS A 92 4.71 -0.13 -14.58
C LYS A 92 3.81 1.11 -14.49
N VAL A 93 2.79 1.17 -15.34
CA VAL A 93 1.87 2.31 -15.44
C VAL A 93 0.88 2.34 -14.27
N GLY A 94 0.41 1.17 -13.85
CA GLY A 94 -0.63 1.03 -12.83
C GLY A 94 -0.15 1.29 -11.41
N PHE A 95 1.14 1.07 -11.12
CA PHE A 95 1.71 1.11 -9.78
C PHE A 95 3.00 1.92 -9.71
N ASN A 96 4.07 1.54 -10.42
CA ASN A 96 5.40 2.15 -10.27
C ASN A 96 5.36 3.66 -10.50
N GLU A 97 4.82 4.08 -11.63
CA GLU A 97 4.78 5.48 -12.04
C GLU A 97 3.92 6.31 -11.09
N LYS A 98 2.78 5.76 -10.64
CA LYS A 98 1.91 6.44 -9.67
C LYS A 98 2.63 6.67 -8.34
N ILE A 99 3.36 5.68 -7.84
CA ILE A 99 4.12 5.83 -6.60
C ILE A 99 5.21 6.88 -6.76
N GLN A 100 5.91 6.91 -7.89
CA GLN A 100 6.88 7.98 -8.19
C GLN A 100 6.21 9.36 -8.14
N GLY A 101 4.99 9.48 -8.66
CA GLY A 101 4.22 10.73 -8.66
C GLY A 101 3.66 11.16 -7.29
N VAL A 102 3.45 10.23 -6.35
CA VAL A 102 2.95 10.54 -5.00
C VAL A 102 3.90 11.48 -4.23
N PHE A 103 5.20 11.43 -4.54
CA PHE A 103 6.20 12.28 -3.89
C PHE A 103 6.28 13.69 -4.51
N ALA A 104 5.51 14.00 -5.56
CA ALA A 104 5.46 15.31 -6.17
C ALA A 104 4.39 16.19 -5.51
N PHE A 105 4.82 17.07 -4.58
CA PHE A 105 3.91 17.87 -3.75
C PHE A 105 3.56 19.25 -4.34
N THR A 106 4.45 19.83 -5.14
CA THR A 106 4.29 21.19 -5.73
C THR A 106 3.79 21.12 -7.17
N ALA A 107 3.27 22.23 -7.73
CA ALA A 107 2.81 22.23 -9.12
C ALA A 107 4.00 22.02 -10.08
N LYS A 108 5.15 22.66 -9.82
CA LYS A 108 6.41 22.39 -10.52
C LYS A 108 6.81 20.91 -10.49
N SER A 109 6.92 20.30 -9.30
CA SER A 109 7.37 18.90 -9.21
C SER A 109 6.41 17.91 -9.88
N LYS A 110 5.10 18.20 -9.86
CA LYS A 110 4.11 17.42 -10.61
C LYS A 110 4.29 17.59 -12.11
N ALA A 111 4.47 18.82 -12.60
CA ALA A 111 4.77 19.05 -14.01
C ALA A 111 6.06 18.33 -14.44
N THR A 112 7.12 18.37 -13.63
CA THR A 112 8.37 17.64 -13.89
C THR A 112 8.14 16.12 -13.93
N HIS A 113 7.34 15.56 -13.03
CA HIS A 113 6.99 14.14 -13.05
C HIS A 113 6.26 13.76 -14.33
N GLU A 114 5.28 14.56 -14.74
CA GLU A 114 4.53 14.33 -15.99
C GLU A 114 5.44 14.47 -17.23
N ILE A 115 6.36 15.44 -17.27
CA ILE A 115 7.38 15.56 -18.33
C ILE A 115 8.26 14.30 -18.40
N ASN A 116 8.66 13.75 -17.25
CA ASN A 116 9.43 12.50 -17.23
C ASN A 116 8.62 11.32 -17.78
N LEU A 117 7.30 11.29 -17.57
CA LEU A 117 6.43 10.28 -18.16
C LEU A 117 6.24 10.50 -19.67
N VAL A 118 6.11 11.75 -20.13
CA VAL A 118 6.15 12.09 -21.57
C VAL A 118 7.41 11.55 -22.21
N ASN A 119 8.58 11.87 -21.66
CA ASN A 119 9.87 11.40 -22.13
C ASN A 119 9.91 9.86 -22.21
N ARG A 120 9.46 9.19 -21.15
CA ARG A 120 9.41 7.73 -21.07
C ARG A 120 8.57 7.10 -22.18
N ARG A 121 7.41 7.69 -22.50
CA ARG A 121 6.55 7.21 -23.61
C ARG A 121 7.26 7.33 -24.96
N LEU A 122 8.06 8.38 -25.17
CA LEU A 122 8.83 8.55 -26.40
C LEU A 122 9.95 7.51 -26.50
N ILE A 123 10.70 7.27 -25.41
CA ILE A 123 11.72 6.22 -25.33
C ILE A 123 11.12 4.83 -25.58
N GLU A 124 9.93 4.56 -25.05
CA GLU A 124 9.23 3.28 -25.29
C GLU A 124 8.85 3.11 -26.76
N ALA A 125 8.39 4.17 -27.43
CA ALA A 125 8.13 4.12 -28.87
C ALA A 125 9.40 3.91 -29.69
N GLU A 126 10.51 4.56 -29.32
CA GLU A 126 11.81 4.33 -29.95
C GLU A 126 12.26 2.89 -29.77
N SER A 127 12.20 2.36 -28.55
CA SER A 127 12.57 0.97 -28.25
C SER A 127 11.71 -0.02 -29.05
N LEU A 128 10.39 0.19 -29.09
CA LEU A 128 9.48 -0.63 -29.89
C LEU A 128 9.75 -0.51 -31.39
N GLN A 129 10.16 0.66 -31.88
CA GLN A 129 10.53 0.85 -33.28
C GLN A 129 11.83 0.11 -33.61
N ASP A 130 12.84 0.25 -32.77
CA ASP A 130 14.15 -0.40 -32.92
C ASP A 130 14.02 -1.93 -32.86
N GLU A 131 13.14 -2.44 -31.99
CA GLU A 131 12.80 -3.87 -31.90
C GLU A 131 11.84 -4.34 -33.01
N SER A 132 11.41 -3.46 -33.93
CA SER A 132 10.41 -3.76 -34.97
C SER A 132 9.09 -4.33 -34.43
N ARG A 133 8.75 -3.96 -33.19
CA ARG A 133 7.54 -4.39 -32.47
C ARG A 133 6.44 -3.34 -32.48
N LEU A 134 6.69 -2.11 -32.95
CA LEU A 134 5.75 -0.99 -32.93
C LEU A 134 4.49 -1.23 -33.80
N SER A 135 3.57 -2.03 -33.28
CA SER A 135 2.26 -2.30 -33.87
C SER A 135 1.30 -1.12 -33.66
N ALA A 136 0.19 -1.10 -34.41
CA ALA A 136 -0.84 -0.07 -34.27
C ALA A 136 -1.41 0.03 -32.83
N GLY A 137 -1.60 -1.12 -32.15
CA GLY A 137 -2.10 -1.14 -30.78
C GLY A 137 -1.08 -0.62 -29.75
N MET A 138 0.19 -0.97 -29.91
CA MET A 138 1.26 -0.46 -29.05
C MET A 138 1.46 1.04 -29.25
N LYS A 139 1.45 1.50 -30.50
CA LYS A 139 1.49 2.91 -30.86
C LYS A 139 0.34 3.70 -30.23
N ALA A 140 -0.89 3.18 -30.31
CA ALA A 140 -2.05 3.81 -29.68
C ALA A 140 -1.89 3.91 -28.15
N THR A 141 -1.35 2.86 -27.52
CA THR A 141 -1.06 2.85 -26.08
C THR A 141 -0.03 3.92 -25.69
N VAL A 142 1.06 4.04 -26.45
CA VAL A 142 2.06 5.09 -26.25
C VAL A 142 1.43 6.47 -26.42
N LEU A 143 0.66 6.67 -27.48
CA LEU A 143 0.06 7.97 -27.81
C LEU A 143 -0.96 8.40 -26.76
N ASP A 144 -1.81 7.49 -26.28
CA ASP A 144 -2.74 7.75 -25.19
C ASP A 144 -2.00 8.16 -23.90
N GLY A 145 -0.94 7.43 -23.53
CA GLY A 145 -0.08 7.80 -22.42
C GLY A 145 0.54 9.18 -22.60
N PHE A 146 1.18 9.42 -23.75
CA PHE A 146 1.81 10.69 -24.09
C PHE A 146 0.81 11.86 -24.00
N SER A 147 -0.36 11.75 -24.64
CA SER A 147 -1.39 12.79 -24.63
C SER A 147 -1.93 13.06 -23.23
N ARG A 148 -2.12 12.04 -22.40
CA ARG A 148 -2.54 12.22 -21.00
C ARG A 148 -1.52 13.03 -20.22
N HIS A 149 -0.24 12.67 -20.30
CA HIS A 149 0.81 13.36 -19.55
C HIS A 149 1.03 14.79 -20.08
N MET A 150 1.00 15.00 -21.40
CA MET A 150 1.06 16.36 -21.98
C MET A 150 -0.07 17.27 -21.48
N LYS A 151 -1.29 16.74 -21.38
CA LYS A 151 -2.43 17.48 -20.82
C LYS A 151 -2.24 17.80 -19.33
N ALA A 152 -1.68 16.87 -18.56
CA ALA A 152 -1.37 17.07 -17.15
C ALA A 152 -0.29 18.15 -16.96
N VAL A 153 0.77 18.15 -17.78
CA VAL A 153 1.78 19.23 -17.79
C VAL A 153 1.13 20.59 -17.99
N GLY A 154 0.26 20.74 -19.00
CA GLY A 154 -0.46 21.99 -19.24
C GLY A 154 -1.29 22.45 -18.03
N THR A 155 -1.99 21.51 -17.39
CA THR A 155 -2.78 21.79 -16.18
C THR A 155 -1.91 22.27 -15.01
N HIS A 156 -0.73 21.68 -14.84
CA HIS A 156 0.21 22.10 -13.80
C HIS A 156 0.83 23.45 -14.13
N VAL A 157 1.24 23.72 -15.37
CA VAL A 157 1.75 25.02 -15.82
C VAL A 157 0.73 26.15 -15.62
N GLU A 158 -0.56 25.90 -15.89
CA GLU A 158 -1.63 26.86 -15.58
C GLU A 158 -1.76 27.12 -14.08
N THR A 159 -1.57 26.09 -13.26
CA THR A 159 -1.60 26.22 -11.80
C THR A 159 -0.40 27.03 -11.29
N MET A 160 0.78 26.79 -11.86
CA MET A 160 2.02 27.52 -11.56
C MET A 160 1.88 29.00 -11.93
N SER A 161 1.34 29.30 -13.12
CA SER A 161 1.09 30.67 -13.59
C SER A 161 0.20 31.49 -12.65
N LYS A 162 -0.63 30.84 -11.83
CA LYS A 162 -1.55 31.49 -10.87
C LYS A 162 -0.98 31.63 -9.47
N LYS A 163 0.00 30.80 -9.07
CA LYS A 163 0.39 30.59 -7.66
C LYS A 163 1.89 30.59 -7.39
N GLU A 164 2.71 30.37 -8.41
CA GLU A 164 4.16 30.19 -8.31
C GLU A 164 4.90 31.27 -9.12
N ALA A 165 6.22 31.26 -9.08
CA ALA A 165 7.04 32.26 -9.74
C ALA A 165 7.07 32.04 -11.27
N PHE A 166 7.14 33.14 -12.03
CA PHE A 166 7.29 33.10 -13.50
C PHE A 166 8.48 32.25 -13.97
N THR A 167 9.57 32.24 -13.19
CA THR A 167 10.77 31.43 -13.45
C THR A 167 10.47 29.93 -13.47
N ASP A 168 9.58 29.45 -12.60
CA ASP A 168 9.25 28.02 -12.54
C ASP A 168 8.47 27.57 -13.78
N VAL A 169 7.58 28.44 -14.29
CA VAL A 169 6.84 28.20 -15.55
C VAL A 169 7.81 28.14 -16.73
N GLN A 170 8.75 29.08 -16.80
CA GLN A 170 9.76 29.14 -17.85
C GLN A 170 10.65 27.89 -17.86
N GLU A 171 11.22 27.51 -16.71
CA GLU A 171 12.07 26.32 -16.58
C GLU A 171 11.32 25.03 -16.96
N THR A 172 10.06 24.90 -16.54
CA THR A 172 9.22 23.74 -16.86
C THR A 172 8.95 23.64 -18.35
N THR A 173 8.67 24.79 -19.00
CA THR A 173 8.39 24.84 -20.44
C THR A 173 9.66 24.52 -21.25
N GLN A 174 10.81 25.08 -20.87
CA GLN A 174 12.10 24.76 -21.48
C GLN A 174 12.47 23.28 -21.35
N SER A 175 12.21 22.69 -20.18
CA SER A 175 12.46 21.27 -19.94
C SER A 175 11.58 20.38 -20.82
N LEU A 176 10.31 20.76 -21.00
CA LEU A 176 9.40 20.07 -21.90
C LEU A 176 9.87 20.17 -23.37
N GLU A 177 10.22 21.37 -23.82
CA GLU A 177 10.73 21.61 -25.18
C GLU A 177 11.99 20.80 -25.46
N ALA A 178 12.95 20.80 -24.53
CA ALA A 178 14.17 20.02 -24.63
C ALA A 178 13.89 18.51 -24.77
N SER A 179 12.94 17.98 -23.98
CA SER A 179 12.52 16.58 -24.07
C SER A 179 11.91 16.25 -25.44
N LEU A 180 10.99 17.09 -25.94
CA LEU A 180 10.38 16.88 -27.27
C LEU A 180 11.41 16.98 -28.40
N GLN A 181 12.36 17.91 -28.29
CA GLN A 181 13.42 18.08 -29.27
C GLN A 181 14.35 16.86 -29.33
N SER A 182 14.70 16.30 -28.17
CA SER A 182 15.51 15.07 -28.06
C SER A 182 14.88 13.91 -28.84
N HIS A 183 13.54 13.84 -28.84
CA HIS A 183 12.76 12.78 -29.47
C HIS A 183 12.08 13.20 -30.79
N SER A 184 12.61 14.22 -31.46
CA SER A 184 12.03 14.77 -32.69
C SER A 184 11.88 13.77 -33.84
N ARG A 185 12.62 12.65 -33.83
CA ARG A 185 12.56 11.60 -34.86
C ARG A 185 11.39 10.63 -34.70
N ILE A 186 10.98 10.34 -33.46
CA ILE A 186 9.89 9.41 -33.18
C ILE A 186 8.51 10.09 -33.27
N LEU A 187 8.44 11.41 -33.03
CA LEU A 187 7.18 12.17 -33.06
C LEU A 187 6.42 12.08 -34.41
N PRO A 188 7.07 12.21 -35.59
CA PRO A 188 6.40 11.99 -36.88
C PRO A 188 5.90 10.55 -37.02
N VAL A 189 6.71 9.57 -36.62
CA VAL A 189 6.30 8.16 -36.65
C VAL A 189 5.04 7.96 -35.83
N LEU A 190 4.90 8.62 -34.68
CA LEU A 190 3.72 8.56 -33.84
C LEU A 190 2.49 9.27 -34.45
N SER A 191 2.67 10.37 -35.18
CA SER A 191 1.57 11.16 -35.77
C SER A 191 1.07 10.66 -37.14
N LEU A 192 1.90 9.96 -37.92
CA LEU A 192 1.64 9.60 -39.31
C LEU A 192 0.57 8.53 -39.58
N THR A 193 -0.16 8.01 -38.59
CA THR A 193 -1.15 6.92 -38.82
C THR A 193 -2.56 7.21 -38.31
N THR A 194 -2.79 8.33 -37.61
CA THR A 194 -4.18 8.73 -37.26
C THR A 194 -4.98 9.16 -38.51
N SER A 195 -4.32 9.37 -39.65
CA SER A 195 -4.94 9.82 -40.90
C SER A 195 -5.39 8.70 -41.85
N SER A 196 -5.01 7.43 -41.63
CA SER A 196 -5.26 6.32 -42.59
C SER A 196 -6.34 5.32 -42.17
N ALA A 197 -7.14 5.61 -41.14
CA ALA A 197 -8.26 4.77 -40.70
C ALA A 197 -9.61 5.50 -40.80
N SER A 198 -9.97 5.99 -41.98
CA SER A 198 -11.38 6.24 -42.36
C SER A 198 -11.56 6.27 -43.87
N LEU A 199 -11.70 5.09 -44.47
CA LEU A 199 -12.42 4.93 -45.73
C LEU A 199 -13.38 3.75 -45.55
N PRO A 200 -14.67 3.99 -45.25
CA PRO A 200 -15.70 3.10 -45.74
C PRO A 200 -15.79 3.32 -47.26
N THR A 201 -15.15 2.45 -48.02
CA THR A 201 -15.60 2.12 -49.36
C THR A 201 -16.96 1.46 -49.24
N THR A 202 -18.04 2.20 -49.48
CA THR A 202 -19.28 1.61 -49.97
C THR A 202 -19.65 2.36 -51.24
N THR A 203 -19.15 1.78 -52.33
CA THR A 203 -19.58 1.97 -53.71
C THR A 203 -21.08 1.67 -53.82
N ASP A 204 -21.71 2.41 -54.71
CA ASP A 204 -23.06 2.23 -55.26
C ASP A 204 -23.50 0.77 -55.44
N ASP A 205 -24.74 0.49 -55.01
CA ASP A 205 -25.81 -0.10 -55.83
C ASP A 205 -27.18 0.12 -55.14
#